data_AF-A0A182ITB6-F1
#
_entry.id   AF-A0A182ITB6-F1
#
_cell.length_a   1.000
_cell.length_b   1.000
_cell.length_c   1.000
_cell.angle_alpha   90.00
_cell.angle_beta   90.00
_cell.angle_gamma   90.00
#
_symmetry.space_group_name_H-M   'P 1'
#
loop_
_entity.id
_entity.type
_entity.pdbx_description
1 polymer ?
#
loop_
_entity_poly.entity_id
_entity_poly.type
_entity_poly.pdbx_seq_one_letter_code
_entity_poly.pdbx_strand_id
1 'polypeptide(L)'
;MEKFEQKLMGKLQVQHKEVIEKIATHGTSVKQLAEAIDNLRNSGEKLLAAKIEIIKQLTNVKNEAYQQSGKDVFPSSCKTPNIKEAGIYSIRPAGVVEPFLVLCEFKNNLKLGGGWTVFQRRFNGGVNFYQNWTMYKHGFGNVNGEHWLGLEKLHAMTRSGRHELLVILEDHEGRSAYALYDSFQIGSEAEKYKLAVGKYSGTAGESFLRANGTT
;
A
#
# COMPACT_ATOMS: atom_id res chain seq x y z
N MET A 1 -30.91 67.71 26.15
CA MET A 1 -31.31 66.31 25.85
C MET A 1 -31.38 66.06 24.35
N GLU A 2 -32.11 66.87 23.58
CA GLU A 2 -32.36 66.68 22.14
C GLU A 2 -31.11 66.52 21.23
N LYS A 3 -30.06 67.33 21.43
CA LYS A 3 -28.78 67.20 20.70
C LYS A 3 -28.04 65.88 20.96
N PHE A 4 -28.21 65.30 22.14
CA PHE A 4 -27.56 64.03 22.50
C PHE A 4 -28.27 62.84 21.83
N GLU A 5 -29.61 62.86 21.79
CA GLU A 5 -30.43 61.86 21.11
C GLU A 5 -30.20 61.87 19.60
N GLN A 6 -30.13 63.04 18.94
CA GLN A 6 -29.77 63.13 17.52
C GLN A 6 -28.40 62.51 17.21
N LYS A 7 -27.39 62.76 18.07
CA LYS A 7 -26.05 62.19 17.91
C LYS A 7 -26.06 60.67 18.09
N LEU A 8 -26.89 60.15 19.00
CA LEU A 8 -27.05 58.72 19.23
C LEU A 8 -27.76 58.03 18.05
N MET A 9 -28.83 58.62 17.54
CA MET A 9 -29.58 58.12 16.38
C MET A 9 -28.72 58.10 15.11
N GLY A 10 -27.88 59.13 14.89
CA GLY A 10 -26.94 59.15 13.77
C GLY A 10 -25.91 58.02 13.83
N LYS A 11 -25.35 57.73 15.02
CA LYS A 11 -24.43 56.60 15.21
C LYS A 11 -25.12 55.26 14.96
N LEU A 12 -26.34 55.08 15.45
CA LEU A 12 -27.12 53.86 15.27
C LEU A 12 -27.42 53.60 13.78
N GLN A 13 -27.77 54.65 13.02
CA GLN A 13 -28.00 54.56 11.57
C GLN A 13 -26.75 54.15 10.79
N VAL A 14 -25.58 54.69 11.15
CA VAL A 14 -24.30 54.31 10.53
C VAL A 14 -23.97 52.84 10.82
N GLN A 15 -24.09 52.42 12.08
CA GLN A 15 -23.87 51.01 12.47
C GLN A 15 -24.84 50.07 11.76
N HIS A 16 -26.12 50.45 11.65
CA HIS A 16 -27.13 49.66 10.94
C HIS A 16 -26.77 49.49 9.45
N LYS A 17 -26.31 50.57 8.81
CA LYS A 17 -25.87 50.53 7.41
C LYS A 17 -24.64 49.63 7.21
N GLU A 18 -23.65 49.72 8.09
CA GLU A 18 -22.46 48.84 8.05
C GLU A 18 -22.82 47.36 8.22
N VAL A 19 -23.77 47.04 9.10
CA VAL A 19 -24.23 45.67 9.30
C VAL A 19 -24.94 45.14 8.06
N ILE A 20 -25.82 45.92 7.43
CA ILE A 20 -26.51 45.54 6.19
C ILE A 20 -25.51 45.25 5.07
N GLU A 21 -24.51 46.13 4.89
CA GLU A 21 -23.49 45.97 3.86
C GLU A 21 -22.67 44.70 4.10
N LYS A 22 -22.24 44.45 5.34
CA LYS A 22 -21.57 43.20 5.71
C LYS A 22 -22.44 41.97 5.41
N ILE A 23 -23.73 41.99 5.76
CA ILE A 23 -24.65 40.87 5.48
C ILE A 23 -24.76 40.63 3.97
N ALA A 24 -24.88 41.69 3.17
CA ALA A 24 -24.95 41.57 1.71
C ALA A 24 -23.67 40.95 1.12
N THR A 25 -22.51 41.40 1.58
CA THR A 25 -21.21 40.86 1.15
C THR A 25 -21.06 39.39 1.53
N HIS A 26 -21.36 39.02 2.79
CA HIS A 26 -21.34 37.63 3.23
C HIS A 26 -22.34 36.77 2.46
N GLY A 27 -23.54 37.28 2.20
CA GLY A 27 -24.54 36.60 1.38
C GLY A 27 -24.05 36.30 -0.04
N THR A 28 -23.24 37.20 -0.61
CA THR A 28 -22.61 37.01 -1.91
C THR A 28 -21.51 35.95 -1.84
N SER A 29 -20.64 36.01 -0.83
CA SER A 29 -19.60 35.00 -0.61
C SER A 29 -20.16 33.60 -0.37
N VAL A 30 -21.27 33.46 0.36
CA VAL A 30 -21.94 32.17 0.58
C VAL A 30 -22.46 31.57 -0.74
N LYS A 31 -23.04 32.40 -1.62
CA LYS A 31 -23.49 31.94 -2.95
C LYS A 31 -22.32 31.44 -3.81
N GLN A 32 -21.21 32.19 -3.82
CA GLN A 32 -20.01 31.79 -4.54
C GLN A 32 -19.44 30.47 -4.02
N LEU A 33 -19.43 30.27 -2.69
CA LEU A 33 -18.98 29.01 -2.09
C LEU A 33 -19.90 27.84 -2.45
N ALA A 34 -21.22 28.04 -2.49
CA ALA A 34 -22.16 27.01 -2.90
C ALA A 34 -21.92 26.58 -4.36
N GLU A 35 -21.75 27.53 -5.28
CA GLU A 35 -21.41 27.24 -6.67
C GLU A 35 -20.08 26.49 -6.82
N ALA A 36 -19.06 26.88 -6.04
CA ALA A 36 -17.78 26.18 -6.03
C ALA A 36 -17.91 24.73 -5.54
N ILE A 37 -18.72 24.48 -4.51
CA ILE A 37 -18.99 23.13 -4.00
C ILE A 37 -19.68 22.27 -5.06
N ASP A 38 -20.69 22.80 -5.75
CA ASP A 38 -21.39 22.07 -6.81
C ASP A 38 -20.45 21.73 -7.98
N ASN A 39 -19.59 22.67 -8.37
CA ASN A 39 -18.58 22.43 -9.40
C ASN A 39 -17.59 21.32 -8.98
N LEU A 40 -17.14 21.32 -7.72
CA LEU A 40 -16.27 20.29 -7.18
C LEU A 40 -16.96 18.92 -7.14
N ARG A 41 -18.22 18.86 -6.70
CA ARG A 41 -19.03 17.63 -6.69
C ARG A 41 -19.15 17.04 -8.10
N ASN A 42 -19.56 17.86 -9.08
CA ASN A 42 -19.69 17.44 -10.47
C ASN A 42 -18.35 16.97 -11.07
N SER A 43 -17.24 17.61 -10.69
CA SER A 43 -15.89 17.18 -11.10
C SER A 43 -15.51 15.83 -10.49
N GLY A 44 -15.86 15.61 -9.21
CA GLY A 44 -15.67 14.33 -8.53
C GLY A 44 -16.45 13.19 -9.18
N GLU A 45 -17.70 13.43 -9.57
CA GLU A 45 -18.54 12.46 -10.27
C GLU A 45 -17.97 12.09 -11.65
N LYS A 46 -17.47 13.08 -12.42
CA LYS A 46 -16.77 12.84 -13.69
C LYS A 46 -15.50 12.02 -13.50
N LEU A 47 -14.71 12.31 -12.45
CA LEU A 47 -13.49 11.56 -12.14
C LEU A 47 -13.81 10.11 -11.77
N LEU A 48 -14.90 9.88 -11.03
CA LEU A 48 -15.36 8.54 -10.68
C LEU A 48 -15.79 7.76 -11.94
N ALA A 49 -16.54 8.39 -12.85
CA ALA A 49 -16.94 7.78 -14.11
C ALA A 49 -15.73 7.41 -14.98
N ALA A 50 -14.74 8.32 -15.10
CA ALA A 50 -13.50 8.05 -15.82
C ALA A 50 -12.71 6.87 -15.20
N LYS A 51 -12.64 6.78 -13.87
CA LYS A 51 -12.01 5.65 -13.17
C LYS A 51 -12.71 4.32 -13.50
N ILE A 52 -14.04 4.30 -13.50
CA ILE A 52 -14.82 3.09 -13.84
C ILE A 52 -14.53 2.66 -15.28
N GLU A 53 -14.47 3.61 -16.21
CA GLU A 53 -14.18 3.31 -17.61
C GLU A 53 -12.77 2.73 -17.80
N ILE A 54 -11.76 3.31 -17.13
CA ILE A 54 -10.40 2.76 -17.12
C ILE A 54 -10.38 1.33 -16.55
N ILE A 55 -11.11 1.06 -15.48
CA ILE A 55 -11.20 -0.29 -14.90
C ILE A 55 -11.77 -1.30 -15.90
N LYS A 56 -12.82 -0.90 -16.65
CA LYS A 56 -13.40 -1.76 -17.70
C LYS A 56 -12.38 -2.06 -18.80
N GLN A 57 -11.69 -1.04 -19.29
CA GLN A 57 -10.65 -1.19 -20.32
C GLN A 57 -9.52 -2.10 -19.83
N LEU A 58 -9.03 -1.91 -18.60
CA LEU A 58 -8.00 -2.77 -18.00
C LEU A 58 -8.47 -4.23 -17.87
N THR A 59 -9.75 -4.44 -17.56
CA THR A 59 -10.33 -5.79 -17.48
C THR A 59 -10.35 -6.48 -18.85
N ASN A 60 -10.70 -5.75 -19.91
CA ASN A 60 -10.68 -6.28 -21.27
C ASN A 60 -9.25 -6.62 -21.71
N VAL A 61 -8.29 -5.71 -21.52
CA VAL A 61 -6.86 -5.96 -21.83
C VAL A 61 -6.34 -7.17 -21.07
N LYS A 62 -6.69 -7.31 -19.78
CA LYS A 62 -6.32 -8.47 -18.96
C LYS A 62 -6.90 -9.76 -19.54
N ASN A 63 -8.16 -9.75 -19.95
CA ASN A 63 -8.82 -10.93 -20.54
C ASN A 63 -8.21 -11.31 -21.89
N GLU A 64 -7.92 -10.34 -22.75
CA GLU A 64 -7.25 -10.55 -24.04
C GLU A 64 -5.85 -11.16 -23.85
N ALA A 65 -5.07 -10.60 -22.90
CA ALA A 65 -3.77 -11.15 -22.53
C ALA A 65 -3.87 -12.57 -21.94
N TYR A 66 -4.93 -12.87 -21.18
CA TYR A 66 -5.18 -14.22 -20.65
C TYR A 66 -5.51 -15.24 -21.76
N GLN A 67 -6.30 -14.84 -22.76
CA GLN A 67 -6.64 -15.71 -23.89
C GLN A 67 -5.43 -15.99 -24.81
N GLN A 68 -4.52 -15.03 -24.96
CA GLN A 68 -3.31 -15.19 -25.77
C GLN A 68 -2.21 -16.04 -25.11
N SER A 69 -2.27 -16.25 -23.79
CA SER A 69 -1.14 -16.80 -23.05
C SER A 69 -1.26 -18.30 -22.72
N GLY A 70 -2.45 -18.91 -22.79
CA GLY A 70 -2.65 -20.34 -22.53
C GLY A 70 -2.66 -20.68 -21.02
N LYS A 71 -3.05 -21.91 -20.65
CA LYS A 71 -3.46 -22.24 -19.26
C LYS A 71 -2.35 -22.32 -18.19
N ASP A 72 -1.08 -22.05 -18.51
CA ASP A 72 0.06 -22.24 -17.57
C ASP A 72 1.09 -21.09 -17.59
N VAL A 73 0.61 -19.85 -17.50
CA VAL A 73 1.40 -18.64 -17.84
C VAL A 73 2.15 -18.03 -16.67
N PHE A 74 1.65 -18.22 -15.46
CA PHE A 74 2.21 -17.58 -14.28
C PHE A 74 3.00 -18.61 -13.48
N PRO A 75 4.32 -18.44 -13.32
CA PRO A 75 5.12 -19.30 -12.45
C PRO A 75 4.56 -19.27 -11.03
N SER A 76 4.66 -20.39 -10.31
CA SER A 76 4.11 -20.48 -8.95
C SER A 76 4.89 -19.65 -7.93
N SER A 77 6.17 -19.42 -8.19
CA SER A 77 7.09 -18.68 -7.33
C SER A 77 8.33 -18.23 -8.12
N CYS A 78 9.16 -17.39 -7.50
CA CYS A 78 10.47 -17.01 -8.04
C CYS A 78 11.46 -18.18 -8.16
N LYS A 79 11.18 -19.33 -7.55
CA LYS A 79 12.04 -20.53 -7.63
C LYS A 79 11.80 -21.36 -8.89
N THR A 80 10.74 -21.06 -9.66
CA THR A 80 10.35 -21.83 -10.85
C THR A 80 11.48 -21.82 -11.90
N PRO A 81 11.79 -22.95 -12.59
CA PRO A 81 12.95 -23.04 -13.48
C PRO A 81 13.01 -22.06 -14.66
N ASN A 82 11.87 -21.49 -15.05
CA ASN A 82 11.74 -20.49 -16.11
C ASN A 82 12.08 -19.06 -15.64
N ILE A 83 12.24 -18.82 -14.34
CA ILE A 83 12.77 -17.56 -13.79
C ILE A 83 14.22 -17.80 -13.39
N LYS A 84 15.15 -17.05 -13.99
CA LYS A 84 16.60 -17.17 -13.74
C LYS A 84 17.29 -15.85 -13.44
N GLU A 85 16.57 -14.74 -13.56
CA GLU A 85 17.11 -13.40 -13.40
C GLU A 85 16.30 -12.63 -12.37
N ALA A 86 16.95 -11.64 -11.75
CA ALA A 86 16.29 -10.74 -10.84
C ALA A 86 15.36 -9.80 -11.63
N GLY A 87 14.16 -9.56 -11.12
CA GLY A 87 13.17 -8.76 -11.83
C GLY A 87 11.78 -8.87 -11.24
N ILE A 88 10.86 -8.11 -11.83
CA ILE A 88 9.45 -8.13 -11.44
C ILE A 88 8.74 -9.19 -12.26
N TYR A 89 8.09 -10.13 -11.58
CA TYR A 89 7.33 -11.19 -12.22
C TYR A 89 5.92 -11.24 -11.66
N SER A 90 4.97 -11.63 -12.49
CA SER A 90 3.62 -11.98 -12.07
C SER A 90 3.60 -13.47 -11.71
N ILE A 91 3.39 -13.80 -10.44
CA ILE A 91 3.36 -15.18 -9.96
C ILE A 91 1.94 -15.59 -9.56
N ARG A 92 1.66 -16.89 -9.62
CA ARG A 92 0.39 -17.47 -9.16
C ARG A 92 0.66 -18.72 -8.30
N PRO A 93 0.83 -18.56 -6.98
CA PRO A 93 0.94 -19.70 -6.06
C PRO A 93 -0.27 -20.63 -6.13
N ALA A 94 -0.09 -21.89 -5.73
CA ALA A 94 -1.20 -22.85 -5.75
C ALA A 94 -2.35 -22.40 -4.84
N GLY A 95 -3.58 -22.48 -5.34
CA GLY A 95 -4.78 -22.02 -4.61
C GLY A 95 -5.02 -20.51 -4.65
N VAL A 96 -4.20 -19.74 -5.38
CA VAL A 96 -4.44 -18.33 -5.67
C VAL A 96 -5.19 -18.19 -7.00
N VAL A 97 -6.33 -17.50 -6.97
CA VAL A 97 -7.13 -17.25 -8.18
C VAL A 97 -6.45 -16.22 -9.08
N GLU A 98 -6.03 -15.10 -8.50
CA GLU A 98 -5.50 -13.94 -9.23
C GLU A 98 -3.99 -13.80 -9.03
N PRO A 99 -3.19 -13.81 -10.11
CA PRO A 99 -1.74 -13.63 -10.00
C PRO A 99 -1.40 -12.23 -9.47
N PHE A 100 -0.23 -12.09 -8.87
CA PHE A 100 0.25 -10.82 -8.35
C PHE A 100 1.73 -10.59 -8.62
N LEU A 101 2.11 -9.31 -8.69
CA LEU A 101 3.50 -8.91 -8.94
C LEU A 101 4.36 -9.12 -7.69
N VAL A 102 5.56 -9.63 -7.90
CA VAL A 102 6.61 -9.77 -6.91
C VAL A 102 7.96 -9.39 -7.50
N LEU A 103 8.90 -9.02 -6.63
CA LEU A 103 10.30 -8.94 -6.99
C LEU A 103 10.97 -10.30 -6.72
N CYS A 104 11.56 -10.88 -7.76
CA CYS A 104 12.41 -12.06 -7.66
C CYS A 104 13.88 -11.64 -7.55
N GLU A 105 14.61 -12.24 -6.60
CA GLU A 105 16.04 -12.00 -6.40
C GLU A 105 16.85 -13.29 -6.54
N PHE A 106 17.96 -13.21 -7.29
CA PHE A 106 18.87 -14.33 -7.59
C PHE A 106 20.33 -14.03 -7.25
N LYS A 107 20.67 -12.76 -7.05
CA LYS A 107 22.03 -12.35 -6.70
C LYS A 107 22.02 -11.81 -5.28
N ASN A 108 22.74 -12.50 -4.40
CA ASN A 108 23.16 -11.94 -3.13
C ASN A 108 24.67 -12.18 -2.95
N ASN A 109 25.34 -11.24 -2.30
CA ASN A 109 26.75 -11.33 -1.91
C ASN A 109 27.01 -12.47 -0.89
N LEU A 110 25.96 -13.02 -0.29
CA LEU A 110 26.02 -14.04 0.76
C LEU A 110 26.02 -15.49 0.24
N LYS A 111 25.91 -15.71 -1.09
CA LYS A 111 25.81 -17.05 -1.72
C LYS A 111 24.68 -17.94 -1.16
N LEU A 112 23.58 -17.34 -0.69
CA LEU A 112 22.43 -18.04 -0.09
C LEU A 112 21.42 -18.53 -1.15
N GLY A 113 21.92 -19.02 -2.29
CA GLY A 113 21.09 -19.38 -3.44
C GLY A 113 20.32 -18.20 -4.06
N GLY A 114 19.32 -18.53 -4.87
CA GLY A 114 18.48 -17.58 -5.60
C GLY A 114 17.08 -18.12 -5.86
N GLY A 115 16.23 -17.28 -6.44
CA GLY A 115 14.80 -17.54 -6.62
C GLY A 115 13.97 -17.08 -5.43
N TRP A 116 14.46 -16.06 -4.71
CA TRP A 116 13.80 -15.49 -3.55
C TRP A 116 12.66 -14.58 -3.97
N THR A 117 11.47 -14.79 -3.41
CA THR A 117 10.36 -13.85 -3.53
C THR A 117 10.48 -12.80 -2.42
N VAL A 118 10.77 -11.56 -2.80
CA VAL A 118 10.89 -10.45 -1.85
C VAL A 118 9.49 -10.01 -1.43
N PHE A 119 9.16 -10.15 -0.14
CA PHE A 119 7.88 -9.69 0.42
C PHE A 119 8.01 -8.39 1.22
N GLN A 120 9.23 -8.01 1.62
CA GLN A 120 9.52 -6.76 2.32
C GLN A 120 10.89 -6.26 1.89
N ARG A 121 11.01 -4.97 1.51
CA ARG A 121 12.30 -4.32 1.22
C ARG A 121 12.37 -2.91 1.80
N ARG A 122 13.46 -2.59 2.50
CA ARG A 122 13.86 -1.23 2.95
C ARG A 122 15.25 -0.89 2.44
N PHE A 123 15.48 0.37 2.06
CA PHE A 123 16.80 0.87 1.68
C PHE A 123 16.98 2.39 1.79
N ASN A 124 15.91 3.20 1.72
CA ASN A 124 16.02 4.67 1.74
C ASN A 124 14.96 5.41 2.54
N GLY A 125 13.97 4.71 3.11
CA GLY A 125 12.90 5.32 3.89
C GLY A 125 11.87 6.12 3.07
N GLY A 126 11.87 5.96 1.74
CA GLY A 126 10.93 6.65 0.84
C GLY A 126 9.47 6.19 0.98
N VAL A 127 9.24 5.03 1.60
CA VAL A 127 7.89 4.52 1.90
C VAL A 127 7.63 4.56 3.40
N ASN A 128 6.47 5.10 3.77
CA ASN A 128 5.99 5.07 5.15
C ASN A 128 5.50 3.66 5.52
N PHE A 129 6.11 3.05 6.53
CA PHE A 129 5.71 1.75 7.10
C PHE A 129 4.85 1.89 8.36
N TYR A 130 4.62 3.10 8.87
CA TYR A 130 3.62 3.35 9.89
C TYR A 130 2.23 3.41 9.24
N GLN A 131 1.66 2.23 9.04
CA GLN A 131 0.45 1.99 8.26
C GLN A 131 -0.61 1.26 9.09
N ASN A 132 -1.87 1.38 8.68
CA ASN A 132 -2.99 0.70 9.34
C ASN A 132 -3.09 -0.79 8.97
N TRP A 133 -3.98 -1.53 9.64
CA TRP A 133 -4.21 -2.96 9.42
C TRP A 133 -4.52 -3.28 7.95
N THR A 134 -5.43 -2.52 7.32
CA THR A 134 -5.83 -2.73 5.93
C THR A 134 -4.65 -2.65 4.97
N MET A 135 -3.73 -1.70 5.21
CA MET A 135 -2.52 -1.56 4.41
C MET A 135 -1.56 -2.75 4.61
N TYR A 136 -1.36 -3.22 5.85
CA TYR A 136 -0.56 -4.42 6.12
C TYR A 136 -1.19 -5.69 5.55
N LYS A 137 -2.52 -5.78 5.55
CA LYS A 137 -3.28 -6.88 4.96
C LYS A 137 -3.05 -6.99 3.46
N HIS A 138 -3.20 -5.89 2.72
CA HIS A 138 -3.20 -5.90 1.25
C HIS A 138 -1.86 -5.55 0.59
N GLY A 139 -0.95 -4.93 1.34
CA GLY A 139 0.34 -4.47 0.85
C GLY A 139 0.38 -2.99 0.52
N PHE A 140 1.58 -2.42 0.48
CA PHE A 140 1.85 -1.02 0.16
C PHE A 140 3.28 -0.83 -0.36
N GLY A 141 3.54 0.33 -0.96
CA GLY A 141 4.82 0.65 -1.60
C GLY A 141 4.89 0.17 -3.05
N ASN A 142 6.10 0.05 -3.59
CA ASN A 142 6.35 -0.36 -4.96
C ASN A 142 7.22 -1.62 -4.97
N VAL A 143 6.78 -2.69 -5.65
CA VAL A 143 7.52 -3.95 -5.75
C VAL A 143 8.92 -3.77 -6.35
N ASN A 144 9.13 -2.75 -7.18
CA ASN A 144 10.46 -2.38 -7.71
C ASN A 144 11.31 -1.52 -6.74
N GLY A 145 10.78 -1.22 -5.56
CA GLY A 145 11.39 -0.33 -4.56
C GLY A 145 11.09 -0.80 -3.14
N GLU A 146 10.89 0.16 -2.23
CA GLU A 146 10.48 -0.18 -0.86
C GLU A 146 9.02 -0.61 -0.84
N HIS A 147 8.74 -1.74 -0.20
CA HIS A 147 7.38 -2.26 -0.15
C HIS A 147 7.16 -3.27 0.98
N TRP A 148 5.88 -3.48 1.25
CA TRP A 148 5.32 -4.60 1.97
C TRP A 148 4.33 -5.31 1.04
N LEU A 149 4.54 -6.59 0.76
CA LEU A 149 3.76 -7.33 -0.25
C LEU A 149 2.29 -7.52 0.18
N GLY A 150 2.04 -7.66 1.48
CA GLY A 150 0.72 -7.88 2.06
C GLY A 150 0.58 -9.25 2.73
N LEU A 151 -0.06 -9.27 3.90
CA LEU A 151 -0.26 -10.48 4.69
C LEU A 151 -1.12 -11.53 3.97
N GLU A 152 -2.15 -11.14 3.22
CA GLU A 152 -2.97 -12.09 2.45
C GLU A 152 -2.15 -12.85 1.41
N LYS A 153 -1.27 -12.14 0.69
CA LYS A 153 -0.40 -12.75 -0.32
C LYS A 153 0.64 -13.64 0.35
N LEU A 154 1.20 -13.21 1.48
CA LEU A 154 2.19 -13.98 2.23
C LEU A 154 1.59 -15.26 2.84
N HIS A 155 0.35 -15.20 3.34
CA HIS A 155 -0.38 -16.36 3.82
C HIS A 155 -0.67 -17.32 2.66
N ALA A 156 -1.15 -16.81 1.52
CA ALA A 156 -1.41 -17.63 0.36
C ALA A 156 -0.16 -18.35 -0.17
N MET A 157 1.00 -17.66 -0.23
CA MET A 157 2.27 -18.26 -0.57
C MET A 157 2.68 -19.33 0.44
N THR A 158 2.76 -18.98 1.73
CA THR A 158 3.26 -19.91 2.76
C THR A 158 2.35 -21.12 2.99
N ARG A 159 1.06 -21.03 2.64
CA ARG A 159 0.12 -22.16 2.66
C ARG A 159 0.31 -23.12 1.47
N SER A 160 0.90 -22.68 0.36
CA SER A 160 1.03 -23.51 -0.86
C SER A 160 2.14 -24.55 -0.78
N GLY A 161 2.95 -24.56 0.28
CA GLY A 161 4.03 -25.51 0.49
C GLY A 161 5.00 -25.05 1.58
N ARG A 162 6.07 -25.81 1.82
CA ARG A 162 7.13 -25.42 2.76
C ARG A 162 7.94 -24.25 2.18
N HIS A 163 8.11 -23.20 2.99
CA HIS A 163 8.91 -22.04 2.65
C HIS A 163 10.01 -21.84 3.69
N GLU A 164 11.15 -21.31 3.26
CA GLU A 164 12.20 -20.78 4.13
C GLU A 164 12.14 -19.24 4.11
N LEU A 165 12.63 -18.62 5.18
CA LEU A 165 12.70 -17.16 5.31
C LEU A 165 14.16 -16.72 5.37
N LEU A 166 14.55 -15.84 4.46
CA LEU A 166 15.82 -15.14 4.49
C LEU A 166 15.60 -13.67 4.82
N VAL A 167 16.25 -13.20 5.88
CA VAL A 167 16.34 -11.79 6.26
C VAL A 167 17.78 -11.33 6.06
N ILE A 168 17.98 -10.30 5.24
CA ILE A 168 19.29 -9.66 5.03
C ILE A 168 19.19 -8.24 5.58
N LEU A 169 20.19 -7.86 6.37
CA LEU A 169 20.34 -6.54 6.97
C LEU A 169 21.67 -5.95 6.52
N GLU A 170 21.70 -4.66 6.29
CA GLU A 170 22.92 -3.90 5.99
C GLU A 170 22.93 -2.64 6.85
N ASP A 171 24.08 -2.33 7.46
CA ASP A 171 24.26 -1.10 8.21
C ASP A 171 24.77 0.06 7.34
N HIS A 172 24.89 1.25 7.92
CA HIS A 172 25.34 2.45 7.20
C HIS A 172 26.80 2.39 6.72
N GLU A 173 27.57 1.41 7.19
CA GLU A 173 28.96 1.16 6.80
C GLU A 173 29.06 0.08 5.70
N GLY A 174 27.91 -0.41 5.21
CA GLY A 174 27.83 -1.44 4.18
C GLY A 174 28.11 -2.86 4.68
N ARG A 175 28.12 -3.08 6.00
CA ARG A 175 28.30 -4.43 6.57
C ARG A 175 26.97 -5.17 6.54
N SER A 176 26.95 -6.32 5.89
CA SER A 176 25.75 -7.15 5.81
C SER A 176 25.74 -8.27 6.86
N ALA A 177 24.56 -8.56 7.41
CA ALA A 177 24.28 -9.74 8.24
C ALA A 177 23.00 -10.43 7.74
N TYR A 178 22.82 -11.71 8.07
CA TYR A 178 21.62 -12.44 7.69
C TYR A 178 21.06 -13.35 8.78
N ALA A 179 19.77 -13.64 8.65
CA ALA A 179 19.07 -14.68 9.40
C ALA A 179 18.28 -15.54 8.41
N LEU A 180 18.50 -16.85 8.45
CA LEU A 180 17.80 -17.84 7.65
C LEU A 180 16.97 -18.73 8.59
N TYR A 181 15.72 -18.98 8.23
CA TYR A 181 14.84 -19.91 8.93
C TYR A 181 14.40 -21.02 7.97
N ASP A 182 14.62 -22.27 8.34
CA ASP A 182 14.35 -23.45 7.47
C ASP A 182 12.84 -23.78 7.28
N SER A 183 11.98 -23.03 7.97
CA SER A 183 10.53 -23.06 7.85
C SER A 183 9.98 -21.68 8.16
N PHE A 184 9.01 -21.24 7.38
CA PHE A 184 8.31 -19.97 7.55
C PHE A 184 6.87 -20.09 7.08
N GLN A 185 5.94 -19.75 7.97
CA GLN A 185 4.51 -19.73 7.69
C GLN A 185 3.84 -18.61 8.47
N ILE A 186 2.77 -18.06 7.90
CA ILE A 186 1.84 -17.22 8.64
C ILE A 186 0.43 -17.80 8.56
N GLY A 187 -0.32 -17.68 9.66
CA GLY A 187 -1.73 -18.07 9.73
C GLY A 187 -2.64 -17.23 8.83
N SER A 188 -3.92 -17.58 8.81
CA SER A 188 -4.97 -16.80 8.15
C SER A 188 -5.28 -15.50 8.91
N GLU A 189 -6.09 -14.60 8.34
CA GLU A 189 -6.57 -13.41 9.05
C GLU A 189 -7.35 -13.78 10.33
N ALA A 190 -8.10 -14.88 10.32
CA ALA A 190 -8.83 -15.37 11.50
C ALA A 190 -7.87 -15.78 12.64
N GLU A 191 -6.69 -16.28 12.27
CA GLU A 191 -5.59 -16.56 13.18
C GLU A 191 -4.68 -15.35 13.41
N LYS A 192 -5.11 -14.16 12.94
CA LYS A 192 -4.38 -12.89 13.00
C LYS A 192 -2.96 -13.00 12.42
N TYR A 193 -2.80 -13.78 11.35
CA TYR A 193 -1.52 -14.00 10.68
C TYR A 193 -0.40 -14.51 11.59
N LYS A 194 -0.76 -15.33 12.58
CA LYS A 194 0.17 -15.93 13.54
C LYS A 194 1.44 -16.44 12.87
N LEU A 195 2.60 -15.97 13.32
CA LEU A 195 3.90 -16.36 12.77
C LEU A 195 4.29 -17.76 13.24
N ALA A 196 4.83 -18.56 12.33
CA ALA A 196 5.53 -19.81 12.64
C ALA A 196 6.88 -19.84 11.90
N VAL A 197 7.96 -19.96 12.66
CA VAL A 197 9.33 -20.09 12.12
C VAL A 197 10.02 -21.35 12.63
N GLY A 198 10.88 -21.90 11.77
CA GLY A 198 11.69 -23.08 12.03
C GLY A 198 13.03 -22.77 12.67
N LYS A 199 14.03 -23.61 12.39
CA LYS A 199 15.38 -23.49 12.93
C LYS A 199 16.11 -22.31 12.29
N TYR A 200 16.78 -21.54 13.14
CA TYR A 200 17.62 -20.43 12.75
C TYR A 200 19.00 -20.89 12.28
N SER A 201 19.56 -20.16 11.31
CA SER A 201 20.99 -20.07 11.05
C SER A 201 21.34 -18.65 10.56
N GLY A 202 22.56 -18.18 10.81
CA GLY A 202 23.03 -16.90 10.28
C GLY A 202 23.93 -16.11 11.21
N THR A 203 24.11 -14.84 10.88
CA THR A 203 25.03 -13.91 11.56
C THR A 203 24.33 -12.71 12.21
N ALA A 204 23.02 -12.51 11.96
CA ALA A 204 22.25 -11.38 12.47
C ALA A 204 21.68 -11.58 13.90
N GLY A 205 21.96 -12.74 14.52
CA GLY A 205 21.36 -13.15 15.79
C GLY A 205 19.91 -13.68 15.67
N GLU A 206 19.40 -14.24 16.76
CA GLU A 206 18.17 -15.04 16.79
C GLU A 206 16.92 -14.27 17.27
N SER A 207 16.97 -12.95 17.31
CA SER A 207 15.93 -12.10 17.95
C SER A 207 14.51 -12.37 17.44
N PHE A 208 14.36 -12.78 16.17
CA PHE A 208 13.06 -13.05 15.54
C PHE A 208 12.38 -14.32 16.09
N LEU A 209 13.13 -15.26 16.69
CA LEU A 209 12.55 -16.45 17.34
C LEU A 209 11.57 -16.09 18.46
N ARG A 210 11.73 -14.92 19.10
CA ARG A 210 10.83 -14.43 20.15
C ARG A 210 9.42 -14.09 19.63
N ALA A 211 9.28 -13.83 18.34
CA ALA A 211 8.00 -13.59 17.69
C ALA A 211 7.32 -14.90 17.23
N ASN A 212 7.97 -16.06 17.40
CA ASN A 212 7.39 -17.32 16.98
C ASN A 212 6.10 -17.60 17.79
N GLY A 213 5.00 -17.84 17.08
CA GLY A 213 3.68 -18.05 17.65
C GLY A 213 2.93 -16.78 18.06
N THR A 214 3.45 -15.57 17.77
CA THR A 214 2.73 -14.32 18.03
C THR A 214 1.87 -13.89 16.84
N THR A 215 0.85 -13.07 17.11
CA THR A 215 -0.08 -12.47 16.14
C THR A 215 0.14 -10.98 15.98
#